data_AF-A0A3B8W5P5-F1
#
_entry.id   AF-A0A3B8W5P5-F1
#
_cell.length_a   1.000
_cell.length_b   1.000
_cell.length_c   1.000
_cell.angle_alpha   90.00
_cell.angle_beta   90.00
_cell.angle_gamma   90.00
#
_symmetry.space_group_name_H-M   'P 1'
#
loop_
_entity.id
_entity.type
_entity.pdbx_description
1 polymer ?
#
loop_
_entity_poly.entity_id
_entity_poly.type
_entity_poly.pdbx_seq_one_letter_code
_entity_poly.pdbx_strand_id
1 'polypeptide(L)'
;MVKQKRKKRKSKKKSKRFEILKVLKAALVLVGVVLLVGFMLNRTGLIPKGKDLVTDSKPLVVDKAPKKSQDKEKPAVNNAKKKYYNTNKKEDGYSCSWENGSELPLITQVNQGQKQLVKHKGYTVLYNKNTLLPDWVAYELTRDEANGKEKRSNKFTVDPTIKGRSATNADYKNSGYDRGHMAPAADMGWGEDIMRESFYFTNICPQSPSLNRGVWKELEEQIRRLAIRDSAIWVVTGPVSDSVVKRIGPNKVVVPKYFYKVILSPYKKNIKGVGFVFENKEYNKRDLFIKYAVTIDSVESLTKLDFFPALPDDIEEDIESAIDTKYWVN
;
A
#
# COMPACT_ATOMS: atom_id res chain seq x y z
N MET A 1 14.25 62.18 -43.19
CA MET A 1 14.26 61.08 -42.18
C MET A 1 13.67 59.72 -42.60
N VAL A 2 12.83 59.60 -43.65
CA VAL A 2 12.15 58.32 -44.00
C VAL A 2 13.03 57.30 -44.76
N LYS A 3 13.95 57.76 -45.64
CA LYS A 3 14.83 56.87 -46.42
C LYS A 3 15.84 56.09 -45.57
N GLN A 4 16.40 56.68 -44.51
CA GLN A 4 17.32 56.00 -43.58
C GLN A 4 16.62 54.91 -42.74
N LYS A 5 15.38 55.14 -42.27
CA LYS A 5 14.58 54.12 -41.56
C LYS A 5 14.25 52.91 -42.46
N ARG A 6 13.98 53.13 -43.76
CA ARG A 6 13.77 52.04 -44.74
C ARG A 6 15.04 51.22 -45.02
N LYS A 7 16.23 51.85 -45.15
CA LYS A 7 17.51 51.14 -45.30
C LYS A 7 17.87 50.31 -44.05
N LYS A 8 17.72 50.86 -42.83
CA LYS A 8 17.94 50.13 -41.57
C LYS A 8 16.98 48.92 -41.41
N ARG A 9 15.70 49.06 -41.80
CA ARG A 9 14.73 47.95 -41.79
C ARG A 9 15.08 46.85 -42.80
N LYS A 10 15.52 47.20 -44.03
CA LYS A 10 15.97 46.21 -45.03
C LYS A 10 17.24 45.48 -44.60
N SER A 11 18.20 46.18 -43.98
CA SER A 11 19.43 45.61 -43.40
C SER A 11 19.11 44.62 -42.26
N LYS A 12 18.28 45.01 -41.28
CA LYS A 12 17.83 44.10 -40.19
C LYS A 12 17.09 42.87 -40.72
N LYS A 13 16.27 43.00 -41.77
CA LYS A 13 15.54 41.87 -42.37
C LYS A 13 16.47 40.91 -43.12
N LYS A 14 17.54 41.41 -43.78
CA LYS A 14 18.59 40.57 -44.39
C LYS A 14 19.42 39.84 -43.34
N SER A 15 19.85 40.53 -42.27
CA SER A 15 20.58 39.92 -41.14
C SER A 15 19.77 38.81 -40.45
N LYS A 16 18.48 39.06 -40.16
CA LYS A 16 17.61 38.05 -39.53
C LYS A 16 17.37 36.82 -40.42
N ARG A 17 17.28 37.00 -41.74
CA ARG A 17 17.21 35.88 -42.70
C ARG A 17 18.50 35.07 -42.76
N PHE A 18 19.66 35.73 -42.65
CA PHE A 18 20.96 35.06 -42.64
C PHE A 18 21.16 34.22 -41.37
N GLU A 19 20.73 34.72 -40.21
CA GLU A 19 20.76 33.96 -38.96
C GLU A 19 19.76 32.79 -38.96
N ILE A 20 18.54 32.97 -39.50
CA ILE A 20 17.60 31.85 -39.67
C ILE A 20 18.19 30.78 -40.60
N LEU A 21 18.89 31.16 -41.67
CA LEU A 21 19.51 30.21 -42.59
C LEU A 21 20.70 29.47 -41.95
N LYS A 22 21.47 30.12 -41.07
CA LYS A 22 22.52 29.46 -40.27
C LYS A 22 21.93 28.45 -39.29
N VAL A 23 20.85 28.81 -38.59
CA VAL A 23 20.15 27.90 -37.68
C VAL A 23 19.54 26.71 -38.42
N LEU A 24 18.96 26.93 -39.60
CA LEU A 24 18.43 25.84 -40.44
C LEU A 24 19.53 24.92 -40.98
N LYS A 25 20.68 25.46 -41.38
CA LYS A 25 21.83 24.65 -41.80
C LYS A 25 22.43 23.85 -40.63
N ALA A 26 22.55 24.45 -39.45
CA ALA A 26 23.00 23.76 -38.24
C ALA A 26 22.01 22.65 -37.83
N ALA A 27 20.70 22.89 -37.94
CA ALA A 27 19.68 21.89 -37.68
C ALA A 27 19.73 20.73 -38.69
N LEU A 28 19.94 21.01 -39.98
CA LEU A 28 20.11 19.98 -41.00
C LEU A 28 21.37 19.12 -40.79
N VAL A 29 22.48 19.72 -40.35
CA VAL A 29 23.70 18.98 -39.98
C VAL A 29 23.44 18.12 -38.74
N LEU A 30 22.72 18.62 -37.73
CA LEU A 30 22.38 17.86 -36.53
C LEU A 30 21.49 16.66 -36.86
N VAL A 31 20.47 16.85 -37.71
CA VAL A 31 19.60 15.76 -38.19
C VAL A 31 20.40 14.73 -39.00
N GLY A 32 21.31 15.19 -39.86
CA GLY A 32 22.22 14.31 -40.60
C GLY A 32 23.11 13.46 -39.69
N VAL A 33 23.68 14.05 -38.64
CA VAL A 33 24.51 13.34 -37.66
C VAL A 33 23.69 12.34 -36.85
N VAL A 34 22.46 12.68 -36.43
CA VAL A 34 21.55 11.76 -35.72
C VAL A 34 21.16 10.58 -36.60
N LEU A 35 20.86 10.81 -37.89
CA LEU A 35 20.55 9.74 -38.84
C LEU A 35 21.77 8.85 -39.14
N LEU A 36 22.97 9.43 -39.21
CA LEU A 36 24.20 8.69 -39.47
C LEU A 36 24.64 7.86 -38.25
N VAL A 37 24.49 8.39 -37.03
CA VAL A 37 24.67 7.63 -35.78
C VAL A 37 23.63 6.52 -35.65
N GLY A 38 22.35 6.79 -35.98
CA GLY A 38 21.31 5.77 -36.03
C GLY A 38 21.59 4.66 -37.04
N PHE A 39 22.09 5.01 -38.23
CA PHE A 39 22.48 4.04 -39.26
C PHE A 39 23.69 3.19 -38.84
N MET A 40 24.69 3.80 -38.19
CA MET A 40 25.88 3.09 -37.70
C MET A 40 25.56 2.16 -36.52
N LEU A 41 24.63 2.55 -35.63
CA LEU A 41 24.14 1.70 -34.54
C LEU A 41 23.27 0.52 -35.04
N ASN A 42 22.56 0.69 -36.16
CA ASN A 42 21.77 -0.38 -36.78
C ASN A 42 22.64 -1.41 -37.55
N ARG A 43 23.82 -1.00 -38.05
CA ARG A 43 24.72 -1.87 -38.83
C ARG A 43 25.71 -2.68 -37.98
N THR A 44 25.99 -2.23 -36.76
CA THR A 44 26.89 -2.90 -35.79
C THR A 44 26.19 -3.92 -34.90
N GLY A 45 24.88 -4.14 -35.09
CA GLY A 45 24.09 -5.11 -34.31
C GLY A 45 23.87 -4.70 -32.84
N LEU A 46 24.13 -3.44 -32.49
CA LEU A 46 24.07 -2.94 -31.12
C LEU A 46 22.72 -2.29 -30.74
N ILE A 47 21.66 -2.48 -31.54
CA ILE A 47 20.27 -2.14 -31.15
C ILE A 47 19.32 -3.33 -31.47
N PRO A 48 18.64 -3.91 -30.47
CA PRO A 48 17.60 -4.92 -30.67
C PRO A 48 16.35 -4.31 -31.34
N LYS A 49 15.73 -5.06 -32.28
CA LYS A 49 14.43 -4.68 -32.88
C LYS A 49 13.33 -4.83 -31.81
N GLY A 50 12.64 -3.72 -31.52
CA GLY A 50 11.73 -3.60 -30.38
C GLY A 50 10.38 -4.32 -30.51
N LYS A 51 9.92 -4.83 -29.36
CA LYS A 51 8.53 -4.79 -28.88
C LYS A 51 8.56 -4.38 -27.40
N ASP A 52 7.67 -3.45 -27.07
CA ASP A 52 7.18 -3.02 -25.75
C ASP A 52 8.10 -2.22 -24.80
N LEU A 53 7.81 -0.91 -24.70
CA LEU A 53 8.34 0.04 -23.72
C LEU A 53 7.45 0.05 -22.47
N VAL A 54 7.87 -0.56 -21.36
CA VAL A 54 7.48 -0.19 -19.99
C VAL A 54 8.72 -0.27 -19.09
N THR A 55 8.89 0.79 -18.32
CA THR A 55 10.09 1.23 -17.57
C THR A 55 10.56 0.28 -16.47
N ASP A 56 11.89 0.14 -16.37
CA ASP A 56 12.62 -0.51 -15.28
C ASP A 56 12.32 0.12 -13.91
N SER A 57 11.43 -0.52 -13.16
CA SER A 57 11.65 -0.80 -11.75
C SER A 57 11.64 -2.32 -11.62
N LYS A 58 12.78 -2.94 -11.27
CA LYS A 58 12.85 -4.39 -11.04
C LYS A 58 11.72 -4.81 -10.09
N PRO A 59 10.76 -5.63 -10.55
CA PRO A 59 9.90 -6.36 -9.64
C PRO A 59 10.76 -7.32 -8.84
N LEU A 60 10.42 -7.54 -7.57
CA LEU A 60 10.90 -8.72 -6.85
C LEU A 60 10.41 -9.94 -7.65
N VAL A 61 11.32 -10.64 -8.31
CA VAL A 61 11.07 -12.01 -8.77
C VAL A 61 11.05 -12.85 -7.50
N VAL A 62 9.87 -13.02 -6.93
CA VAL A 62 9.58 -14.18 -6.09
C VAL A 62 9.25 -15.28 -7.09
N ASP A 63 10.11 -16.29 -7.16
CA ASP A 63 9.85 -17.49 -7.94
C ASP A 63 8.43 -17.97 -7.64
N LYS A 64 7.69 -18.36 -8.68
CA LYS A 64 6.38 -18.98 -8.52
C LYS A 64 6.49 -20.05 -7.44
N ALA A 65 5.70 -19.90 -6.38
CA ALA A 65 5.57 -20.95 -5.38
C ALA A 65 5.22 -22.26 -6.12
N PRO A 66 5.94 -23.36 -5.84
CA PRO A 66 5.64 -24.63 -6.48
C PRO A 66 4.20 -25.00 -6.14
N LYS A 67 3.42 -25.39 -7.16
CA LYS A 67 2.10 -26.01 -6.97
C LYS A 67 2.24 -27.09 -5.89
N LYS A 68 1.47 -26.98 -4.80
CA LYS A 68 1.36 -28.05 -3.81
C LYS A 68 1.00 -29.34 -4.56
N SER A 69 1.98 -30.24 -4.69
CA SER A 69 1.73 -31.59 -5.17
C SER A 69 0.83 -32.28 -4.15
N GLN A 70 -0.24 -32.89 -4.65
CA GLN A 70 -0.97 -33.91 -3.90
C GLN A 70 0.04 -34.97 -3.40
N ASP A 71 -0.22 -35.50 -2.22
CA ASP A 71 0.54 -36.54 -1.51
C ASP A 71 1.68 -36.04 -0.60
N LYS A 72 1.31 -35.47 0.56
CA LYS A 72 2.05 -35.66 1.82
C LYS A 72 1.09 -35.82 2.99
N GLU A 73 1.20 -36.96 3.66
CA GLU A 73 0.59 -37.28 4.95
C GLU A 73 0.75 -36.12 5.95
N LYS A 74 -0.38 -35.66 6.52
CA LYS A 74 -0.45 -34.60 7.52
C LYS A 74 0.14 -35.08 8.85
N PRO A 75 1.03 -34.33 9.52
CA PRO A 75 1.14 -34.42 10.96
C PRO A 75 -0.12 -33.80 11.58
N ALA A 76 -0.71 -34.50 12.56
CA ALA A 76 -1.93 -34.11 13.22
C ALA A 76 -1.78 -32.75 13.93
N VAL A 77 -2.32 -31.69 13.30
CA VAL A 77 -2.54 -30.40 13.94
C VAL A 77 -4.00 -30.35 14.38
N ASN A 78 -4.18 -30.14 15.67
CA ASN A 78 -5.40 -30.29 16.45
C ASN A 78 -6.66 -29.64 15.87
N ASN A 79 -7.78 -30.34 16.08
CA ASN A 79 -9.16 -30.01 15.74
C ASN A 79 -9.67 -28.69 16.38
N ALA A 80 -9.23 -27.53 15.90
CA ALA A 80 -9.84 -26.23 16.23
C ALA A 80 -10.78 -25.70 15.12
N LYS A 81 -10.85 -26.36 13.95
CA LYS A 81 -11.51 -25.90 12.71
C LYS A 81 -13.05 -25.92 12.68
N LYS A 82 -13.81 -25.85 13.79
CA LYS A 82 -15.29 -25.98 13.72
C LYS A 82 -16.09 -25.04 14.62
N LYS A 83 -15.85 -23.71 14.55
CA LYS A 83 -16.72 -22.77 15.30
C LYS A 83 -17.29 -21.56 14.58
N TYR A 84 -16.82 -21.20 13.38
CA TYR A 84 -17.15 -19.91 12.77
C TYR A 84 -18.02 -19.96 11.50
N TYR A 85 -18.55 -21.12 11.12
CA TYR A 85 -19.25 -21.27 9.84
C TYR A 85 -20.57 -22.03 9.96
N ASN A 86 -21.63 -21.46 9.39
CA ASN A 86 -22.87 -22.16 9.08
C ASN A 86 -23.15 -22.00 7.57
N THR A 87 -22.82 -23.02 6.78
CA THR A 87 -23.04 -23.01 5.33
C THR A 87 -24.42 -23.54 4.98
N ASN A 88 -25.34 -22.69 4.54
CA ASN A 88 -26.45 -23.14 3.72
C ASN A 88 -26.17 -22.71 2.28
N LYS A 89 -25.81 -23.67 1.43
CA LYS A 89 -25.68 -23.47 -0.01
C LYS A 89 -27.08 -23.22 -0.57
N LYS A 90 -27.48 -21.96 -0.71
CA LYS A 90 -28.64 -21.57 -1.52
C LYS A 90 -28.17 -21.20 -2.92
N GLU A 91 -29.05 -21.40 -3.91
CA GLU A 91 -28.78 -21.21 -5.34
C GLU A 91 -28.36 -19.78 -5.74
N ASP A 92 -28.34 -18.83 -4.79
CA ASP A 92 -28.15 -17.41 -5.02
C ASP A 92 -26.79 -16.83 -4.56
N GLY A 93 -25.94 -17.63 -3.90
CA GLY A 93 -24.61 -17.21 -3.40
C GLY A 93 -24.36 -17.64 -1.95
N TYR A 94 -23.10 -17.54 -1.51
CA TYR A 94 -22.71 -17.84 -0.13
C TYR A 94 -23.32 -16.80 0.83
N SER A 95 -24.19 -17.22 1.75
CA SER A 95 -24.57 -16.40 2.91
C SER A 95 -23.62 -16.73 4.05
N CYS A 96 -22.58 -15.93 4.25
CA CYS A 96 -21.66 -16.09 5.37
C CYS A 96 -22.17 -15.31 6.58
N SER A 97 -22.37 -15.98 7.72
CA SER A 97 -22.51 -15.32 9.02
C SER A 97 -21.12 -15.17 9.62
N TRP A 98 -20.59 -13.96 9.69
CA TRP A 98 -19.27 -13.72 10.26
C TRP A 98 -19.38 -13.42 11.75
N GLU A 99 -18.42 -13.93 12.52
CA GLU A 99 -18.28 -13.58 13.94
C GLU A 99 -17.21 -12.50 14.11
N ASN A 100 -17.32 -11.71 15.20
CA ASN A 100 -16.36 -10.69 15.56
C ASN A 100 -14.94 -11.29 15.68
N GLY A 101 -13.98 -10.79 14.91
CA GLY A 101 -12.61 -11.30 14.87
C GLY A 101 -12.30 -12.23 13.68
N SER A 102 -13.23 -12.42 12.75
CA SER A 102 -13.00 -13.19 11.51
C SER A 102 -11.98 -12.53 10.56
N GLU A 103 -11.71 -11.25 10.77
CA GLU A 103 -10.71 -10.47 10.05
C GLU A 103 -9.27 -10.67 10.57
N LEU A 104 -9.09 -11.34 11.72
CA LEU A 104 -7.78 -11.44 12.36
C LEU A 104 -6.86 -12.41 11.61
N PRO A 105 -5.62 -11.99 11.27
CA PRO A 105 -4.67 -12.87 10.61
C PRO A 105 -4.10 -13.92 11.58
N LEU A 106 -3.72 -15.08 11.05
CA LEU A 106 -2.96 -16.08 11.78
C LEU A 106 -1.45 -15.83 11.64
N ILE A 107 -0.72 -16.03 12.74
CA ILE A 107 0.74 -15.93 12.75
C ILE A 107 1.32 -17.30 12.41
N THR A 108 1.97 -17.44 11.26
CA THR A 108 2.53 -18.72 10.83
C THR A 108 3.87 -19.08 11.53
N GLN A 109 4.53 -18.11 12.17
CA GLN A 109 5.78 -18.31 12.93
C GLN A 109 5.79 -17.55 14.26
N VAL A 110 5.93 -18.29 15.36
CA VAL A 110 5.75 -17.78 16.73
C VAL A 110 7.06 -17.29 17.34
N ASN A 111 7.12 -16.00 17.68
CA ASN A 111 7.97 -15.45 18.74
C ASN A 111 7.07 -14.74 19.77
N GLN A 112 6.35 -15.55 20.57
CA GLN A 112 5.24 -15.12 21.42
C GLN A 112 5.65 -14.22 22.61
N GLY A 113 6.89 -14.31 23.13
CA GLY A 113 7.28 -13.61 24.37
C GLY A 113 7.43 -12.07 24.28
N GLN A 114 7.32 -11.49 23.08
CA GLN A 114 7.63 -10.08 22.83
C GLN A 114 6.46 -9.27 22.27
N LYS A 115 5.36 -9.95 21.94
CA LYS A 115 4.20 -9.36 21.26
C LYS A 115 3.00 -9.31 22.21
N GLN A 116 2.16 -8.30 22.06
CA GLN A 116 0.96 -8.10 22.87
C GLN A 116 -0.24 -7.95 21.94
N LEU A 117 -1.18 -8.89 22.00
CA LEU A 117 -2.46 -8.77 21.31
C LEU A 117 -3.38 -7.89 22.17
N VAL A 118 -3.83 -6.78 21.62
CA VAL A 118 -4.68 -5.80 22.29
C VAL A 118 -5.92 -5.57 21.45
N LYS A 119 -7.09 -5.74 22.07
CA LYS A 119 -8.39 -5.44 21.45
C LYS A 119 -8.85 -4.06 21.92
N HIS A 120 -8.87 -3.11 21.00
CA HIS A 120 -9.52 -1.80 21.17
C HIS A 120 -10.96 -1.89 20.64
N LYS A 121 -11.73 -0.80 20.78
CA LYS A 121 -13.13 -0.77 20.35
C LYS A 121 -13.28 -0.80 18.84
N GLY A 122 -12.41 -0.07 18.12
CA GLY A 122 -12.47 0.03 16.66
C GLY A 122 -11.48 -0.85 15.90
N TYR A 123 -10.48 -1.44 16.57
CA TYR A 123 -9.49 -2.29 15.93
C TYR A 123 -8.81 -3.23 16.92
N THR A 124 -8.19 -4.28 16.40
CA THR A 124 -7.28 -5.16 17.15
C THR A 124 -5.86 -4.95 16.66
N VAL A 125 -4.89 -4.95 17.57
CA VAL A 125 -3.47 -4.76 17.25
C VAL A 125 -2.61 -5.85 17.87
N LEU A 126 -1.66 -6.37 17.09
CA LEU A 126 -0.54 -7.16 17.62
C LEU A 126 0.67 -6.25 17.76
N TYR A 127 0.93 -5.76 18.97
CA TYR A 127 1.98 -4.79 19.24
C TYR A 127 3.33 -5.46 19.56
N ASN A 128 4.42 -4.94 18.99
CA ASN A 128 5.78 -5.43 19.19
C ASN A 128 6.64 -4.40 19.95
N LYS A 129 6.96 -4.73 21.20
CA LYS A 129 7.68 -3.82 22.11
C LYS A 129 9.16 -3.60 21.75
N ASN A 130 9.73 -4.40 20.84
CA ASN A 130 11.13 -4.25 20.40
C ASN A 130 11.26 -3.28 19.22
N THR A 131 10.26 -3.28 18.34
CA THR A 131 10.16 -2.33 17.24
C THR A 131 9.50 -1.03 17.66
N LEU A 132 8.66 -1.10 18.70
CA LEU A 132 7.71 -0.07 19.14
C LEU A 132 6.63 0.22 18.09
N LEU A 133 6.30 -0.78 17.27
CA LEU A 133 5.31 -0.71 16.19
C LEU A 133 4.31 -1.88 16.33
N PRO A 134 3.12 -1.79 15.71
CA PRO A 134 2.33 -2.97 15.44
C PRO A 134 3.06 -3.89 14.45
N ASP A 135 2.97 -5.19 14.65
CA ASP A 135 3.24 -6.17 13.59
C ASP A 135 2.07 -6.16 12.59
N TRP A 136 0.85 -6.04 13.10
CA TRP A 136 -0.36 -5.80 12.32
C TRP A 136 -1.45 -5.11 13.14
N VAL A 137 -2.35 -4.44 12.45
CA VAL A 137 -3.63 -3.90 12.92
C VAL A 137 -4.73 -4.44 12.03
N ALA A 138 -5.82 -4.93 12.63
CA ALA A 138 -6.95 -5.49 11.92
C ALA A 138 -8.26 -4.85 12.40
N TYR A 139 -9.17 -4.55 11.47
CA TYR A 139 -10.47 -3.97 11.76
C TYR A 139 -11.50 -4.26 10.66
N GLU A 140 -12.76 -4.34 11.05
CA GLU A 140 -13.89 -4.19 10.12
C GLU A 140 -14.26 -2.71 10.03
N LEU A 141 -14.58 -2.27 8.81
CA LEU A 141 -15.16 -0.96 8.56
C LEU A 141 -16.51 -1.16 7.88
N THR A 142 -17.58 -0.98 8.64
CA THR A 142 -18.95 -1.00 8.13
C THR A 142 -19.34 0.31 7.44
N ARG A 143 -20.43 0.28 6.69
CA ARG A 143 -21.05 1.48 6.09
C ARG A 143 -21.34 2.55 7.13
N ASP A 144 -21.85 2.18 8.31
CA ASP A 144 -22.26 3.15 9.33
C ASP A 144 -21.04 3.79 9.99
N GLU A 145 -20.01 2.99 10.30
CA GLU A 145 -18.74 3.46 10.84
C GLU A 145 -18.00 4.38 9.86
N ALA A 146 -18.03 4.07 8.55
CA ALA A 146 -17.45 4.91 7.50
C ALA A 146 -18.14 6.29 7.37
N ASN A 147 -19.36 6.44 7.89
CA ASN A 147 -20.09 7.70 7.96
C ASN A 147 -19.94 8.42 9.32
N GLY A 148 -19.03 7.95 10.17
CA GLY A 148 -18.68 8.58 11.44
C GLY A 148 -18.31 10.05 11.30
N LYS A 149 -18.78 10.88 12.24
CA LYS A 149 -18.64 12.35 12.22
C LYS A 149 -17.82 12.90 13.37
N GLU A 150 -17.27 12.03 14.22
CA GLU A 150 -16.44 12.43 15.35
C GLU A 150 -15.23 13.22 14.87
N LYS A 151 -14.91 14.29 15.61
CA LYS A 151 -13.82 15.18 15.22
C LYS A 151 -12.48 14.53 15.56
N ARG A 152 -11.54 14.68 14.64
CA ARG A 152 -10.17 14.19 14.81
C ARG A 152 -9.53 14.80 16.07
N SER A 153 -9.14 13.96 17.03
CA SER A 153 -8.61 14.42 18.32
C SER A 153 -7.22 15.06 18.23
N ASN A 154 -6.35 14.54 17.36
CA ASN A 154 -4.93 14.93 17.25
C ASN A 154 -4.11 14.77 18.53
N LYS A 155 -4.61 13.99 19.51
CA LYS A 155 -3.97 13.77 20.82
C LYS A 155 -3.26 12.43 20.84
N PHE A 156 -2.05 12.38 20.26
CA PHE A 156 -1.20 11.18 20.30
C PHE A 156 -0.73 10.88 21.72
N THR A 157 -1.01 9.67 22.20
CA THR A 157 -0.67 9.24 23.56
C THR A 157 -0.18 7.80 23.59
N VAL A 158 0.50 7.43 24.67
CA VAL A 158 0.83 6.03 24.98
C VAL A 158 -0.47 5.27 25.21
N ASP A 159 -0.51 4.05 24.71
CA ASP A 159 -1.61 3.11 24.94
C ASP A 159 -1.57 2.62 26.40
N PRO A 160 -2.62 2.87 27.21
CA PRO A 160 -2.62 2.48 28.62
C PRO A 160 -2.78 0.96 28.83
N THR A 161 -3.11 0.20 27.79
CA THR A 161 -3.41 -1.23 27.89
C THR A 161 -2.18 -2.13 27.68
N ILE A 162 -1.10 -1.59 27.08
CA ILE A 162 0.14 -2.34 26.88
C ILE A 162 1.05 -2.28 28.11
N LYS A 163 1.84 -3.34 28.27
CA LYS A 163 2.94 -3.39 29.24
C LYS A 163 4.28 -3.13 28.54
N GLY A 164 5.17 -2.41 29.22
CA GLY A 164 6.53 -2.17 28.74
C GLY A 164 6.69 -0.89 27.93
N ARG A 165 7.56 -0.91 26.93
CA ARG A 165 7.98 0.28 26.19
C ARG A 165 6.93 0.67 25.15
N SER A 166 6.79 1.98 24.94
CA SER A 166 5.98 2.60 23.89
C SER A 166 6.76 3.69 23.18
N ALA A 167 6.40 3.96 21.93
CA ALA A 167 6.76 5.23 21.31
C ALA A 167 6.02 6.40 22.00
N THR A 168 6.55 7.61 21.83
CA THR A 168 6.00 8.85 22.38
C THR A 168 6.13 9.99 21.38
N ASN A 169 5.52 11.14 21.70
CA ASN A 169 5.65 12.33 20.85
C ASN A 169 7.10 12.81 20.67
N ALA A 170 7.97 12.57 21.66
CA ALA A 170 9.38 12.91 21.59
C ALA A 170 10.11 12.13 20.48
N ASP A 171 9.64 10.92 20.15
CA ASP A 171 10.30 10.09 19.15
C ASP A 171 10.13 10.58 17.72
N TYR A 172 8.99 11.21 17.45
CA TYR A 172 8.63 11.72 16.13
C TYR A 172 9.03 13.19 15.95
N LYS A 173 9.39 13.90 17.02
CA LYS A 173 9.81 15.30 16.94
C LYS A 173 11.09 15.40 16.11
N ASN A 174 11.06 16.20 15.05
CA ASN A 174 12.19 16.44 14.14
C ASN A 174 12.78 15.18 13.49
N SER A 175 12.02 14.08 13.41
CA SER A 175 12.50 12.81 12.82
C SER A 175 12.46 12.80 11.28
N GLY A 176 11.71 13.71 10.67
CA GLY A 176 11.38 13.72 9.24
C GLY A 176 10.23 12.78 8.85
N TYR A 177 9.68 12.01 9.80
CA TYR A 177 8.56 11.10 9.56
C TYR A 177 7.26 11.64 10.17
N ASP A 178 6.15 11.37 9.49
CA ASP A 178 4.83 11.54 10.05
C ASP A 178 4.49 10.44 11.06
N ARG A 179 3.52 10.75 11.93
CA ARG A 179 2.80 9.77 12.75
C ARG A 179 1.71 9.12 11.88
N GLY A 180 2.11 8.17 11.04
CA GLY A 180 1.22 7.46 10.12
C GLY A 180 0.35 6.45 10.86
N HIS A 181 -0.95 6.46 10.62
CA HIS A 181 -1.90 5.54 11.26
C HIS A 181 -1.99 4.23 10.48
N MET A 182 -2.15 3.10 11.18
CA MET A 182 -2.47 1.81 10.57
C MET A 182 -4.00 1.69 10.39
N ALA A 183 -4.75 1.79 11.49
CA ALA A 183 -6.17 2.09 11.49
C ALA A 183 -6.37 3.62 11.50
N PRO A 184 -6.85 4.23 10.40
CA PRO A 184 -6.89 5.68 10.28
C PRO A 184 -7.99 6.29 11.15
N ALA A 185 -7.72 7.46 11.71
CA ALA A 185 -8.69 8.15 12.56
C ALA A 185 -10.04 8.41 11.87
N ALA A 186 -10.04 8.59 10.54
CA ALA A 186 -11.27 8.79 9.77
C ALA A 186 -12.16 7.53 9.69
N ASP A 187 -11.59 6.34 9.84
CA ASP A 187 -12.34 5.07 9.94
C ASP A 187 -12.85 4.84 11.38
N MET A 188 -12.31 5.60 12.34
CA MET A 188 -12.60 5.53 13.79
C MET A 188 -13.50 6.68 14.25
N GLY A 189 -14.25 7.27 13.32
CA GLY A 189 -15.07 8.49 13.50
C GLY A 189 -16.43 8.29 14.16
N TRP A 190 -16.74 7.12 14.68
CA TRP A 190 -18.09 6.75 15.14
C TRP A 190 -18.22 6.69 16.67
N GLY A 191 -17.21 7.16 17.41
CA GLY A 191 -17.29 7.45 18.84
C GLY A 191 -16.04 8.16 19.36
N GLU A 192 -16.17 9.00 20.39
CA GLU A 192 -15.07 9.81 20.95
C GLU A 192 -13.94 8.93 21.53
N ASP A 193 -14.31 7.85 22.19
CA ASP A 193 -13.38 6.87 22.75
C ASP A 193 -12.64 6.09 21.67
N ILE A 194 -13.33 5.64 20.63
CA ILE A 194 -12.74 4.97 19.46
C ILE A 194 -11.79 5.91 18.71
N MET A 195 -12.21 7.16 18.50
CA MET A 195 -11.38 8.22 17.95
C MET A 195 -10.15 8.49 18.81
N ARG A 196 -10.27 8.44 20.15
CA ARG A 196 -9.10 8.60 21.04
C ARG A 196 -8.15 7.42 20.92
N GLU A 197 -8.68 6.19 20.90
CA GLU A 197 -7.89 4.96 20.76
C GLU A 197 -7.09 4.95 19.44
N SER A 198 -7.63 5.48 18.35
CA SER A 198 -6.90 5.55 17.06
C SER A 198 -5.61 6.37 17.13
N PHE A 199 -5.42 7.22 18.14
CA PHE A 199 -4.21 8.02 18.36
C PHE A 199 -3.19 7.38 19.30
N TYR A 200 -3.42 6.15 19.74
CA TYR A 200 -2.45 5.40 20.51
C TYR A 200 -1.23 5.04 19.69
N PHE A 201 -0.03 5.17 20.27
CA PHE A 201 1.22 4.84 19.59
C PHE A 201 1.35 3.36 19.17
N THR A 202 0.53 2.47 19.73
CA THR A 202 0.37 1.09 19.25
C THR A 202 -0.19 0.99 17.83
N ASN A 203 -0.87 2.04 17.36
CA ASN A 203 -1.44 2.17 16.01
C ASN A 203 -0.63 3.10 15.09
N ILE A 204 0.53 3.59 15.52
CA ILE A 204 1.30 4.63 14.80
C ILE A 204 2.66 4.11 14.36
N CYS A 205 3.01 4.39 13.10
CA CYS A 205 4.30 4.05 12.50
C CYS A 205 5.00 5.29 11.93
N PRO A 206 6.35 5.35 11.93
CA PRO A 206 7.11 6.37 11.19
C PRO A 206 6.89 6.20 9.68
N GLN A 207 6.09 7.08 9.10
CA GLN A 207 5.73 7.01 7.69
C GLN A 207 6.24 8.24 6.95
N SER A 208 6.81 8.04 5.76
CA SER A 208 7.25 9.11 4.87
C SER A 208 6.09 10.07 4.64
N PRO A 209 6.29 11.40 4.72
CA PRO A 209 5.21 12.36 4.52
C PRO A 209 4.52 12.21 3.16
N SER A 210 5.26 11.89 2.09
CA SER A 210 4.72 11.71 0.74
C SER A 210 3.90 10.43 0.60
N LEU A 211 4.28 9.35 1.30
CA LEU A 211 3.45 8.14 1.40
C LEU A 211 2.18 8.43 2.20
N ASN A 212 2.33 8.89 3.45
CA ASN A 212 1.23 9.10 4.41
C ASN A 212 0.15 10.03 3.86
N ARG A 213 0.56 11.16 3.28
CA ARG A 213 -0.37 12.20 2.81
C ARG A 213 -0.80 12.01 1.35
N GLY A 214 -0.17 11.07 0.64
CA GLY A 214 -0.41 10.77 -0.77
C GLY A 214 -1.16 9.45 -0.96
N VAL A 215 -0.51 8.48 -1.61
CA VAL A 215 -1.13 7.21 -2.03
C VAL A 215 -1.70 6.38 -0.87
N TRP A 216 -1.15 6.49 0.34
CA TRP A 216 -1.71 5.82 1.52
C TRP A 216 -3.08 6.40 1.89
N LYS A 217 -3.18 7.73 2.02
CA LYS A 217 -4.43 8.45 2.27
C LYS A 217 -5.46 8.22 1.16
N GLU A 218 -5.02 8.17 -0.10
CA GLU A 218 -5.90 7.88 -1.24
C GLU A 218 -6.54 6.48 -1.11
N LEU A 219 -5.74 5.47 -0.75
CA LEU A 219 -6.24 4.13 -0.49
C LEU A 219 -7.21 4.10 0.70
N GLU A 220 -6.89 4.78 1.80
CA GLU A 220 -7.79 4.89 2.96
C GLU A 220 -9.14 5.53 2.58
N GLU A 221 -9.13 6.58 1.75
CA GLU A 221 -10.34 7.19 1.22
C GLU A 221 -11.15 6.24 0.33
N GLN A 222 -10.47 5.44 -0.50
CA GLN A 222 -11.14 4.43 -1.31
C GLN A 222 -11.78 3.33 -0.45
N ILE A 223 -11.09 2.86 0.59
CA ILE A 223 -11.62 1.84 1.50
C ILE A 223 -12.92 2.31 2.16
N ARG A 224 -12.99 3.57 2.61
CA ARG A 224 -14.25 4.14 3.12
C ARG A 224 -15.37 4.15 2.08
N ARG A 225 -15.08 4.53 0.83
CA ARG A 225 -16.07 4.47 -0.26
C ARG A 225 -16.56 3.04 -0.51
N LEU A 226 -15.63 2.08 -0.49
CA LEU A 226 -15.94 0.66 -0.65
C LEU A 226 -16.78 0.12 0.51
N ALA A 227 -16.50 0.50 1.76
CA ALA A 227 -17.31 0.13 2.92
C ALA A 227 -18.77 0.60 2.78
N ILE A 228 -18.97 1.83 2.29
CA ILE A 228 -20.30 2.35 2.01
C ILE A 228 -20.99 1.52 0.90
N ARG A 229 -20.28 1.27 -0.20
CA ARG A 229 -20.80 0.54 -1.37
C ARG A 229 -21.11 -0.93 -1.07
N ASP A 230 -20.21 -1.60 -0.36
CA ASP A 230 -20.19 -3.06 -0.17
C ASP A 230 -20.68 -3.50 1.21
N SER A 231 -21.20 -2.56 2.01
CA SER A 231 -21.74 -2.72 3.37
C SER A 231 -20.68 -2.85 4.46
N ALA A 232 -19.58 -3.55 4.20
CA ALA A 232 -18.38 -3.48 5.02
C ALA A 232 -17.14 -3.88 4.23
N ILE A 233 -15.98 -3.49 4.76
CA ILE A 233 -14.66 -3.95 4.30
C ILE A 233 -13.86 -4.39 5.51
N TRP A 234 -13.25 -5.57 5.43
CA TRP A 234 -12.26 -6.02 6.41
C TRP A 234 -10.89 -5.58 5.98
N VAL A 235 -10.09 -5.14 6.94
CA VAL A 235 -8.77 -4.55 6.68
C VAL A 235 -7.77 -5.12 7.65
N VAL A 236 -6.69 -5.68 7.12
CA VAL A 236 -5.49 -6.03 7.88
C VAL A 236 -4.32 -5.23 7.31
N THR A 237 -3.55 -4.57 8.16
CA THR A 237 -2.52 -3.63 7.70
C THR A 237 -1.37 -3.55 8.68
N GLY A 238 -0.17 -3.22 8.20
CA GLY A 238 0.99 -3.15 9.06
C GLY A 238 2.26 -2.72 8.35
N PRO A 239 3.34 -2.51 9.12
CA PRO A 239 4.68 -2.30 8.58
C PRO A 239 5.39 -3.63 8.28
N VAL A 240 6.37 -3.60 7.36
CA VAL A 240 7.33 -4.70 7.14
C VAL A 240 8.75 -4.18 7.32
N SER A 241 9.55 -4.93 8.09
CA SER A 241 10.90 -4.53 8.50
C SER A 241 11.86 -5.73 8.48
N ASP A 242 12.31 -6.15 7.30
CA ASP A 242 13.17 -7.35 7.17
C ASP A 242 14.63 -7.12 7.61
N SER A 243 15.07 -5.87 7.73
CA SER A 243 16.44 -5.56 8.15
C SER A 243 16.47 -4.13 8.71
N VAL A 244 16.22 -4.00 10.01
CA VAL A 244 16.09 -2.68 10.66
C VAL A 244 17.44 -2.00 10.77
N VAL A 245 17.68 -0.98 9.92
CA VAL A 245 18.88 -0.14 9.98
C VAL A 245 18.59 1.21 10.66
N LYS A 246 17.37 1.75 10.52
CA LYS A 246 17.02 3.10 10.99
C LYS A 246 16.04 3.08 12.15
N ARG A 247 16.34 3.89 13.18
CA ARG A 247 15.48 4.15 14.33
C ARG A 247 15.40 5.65 14.60
N ILE A 248 14.26 6.12 15.09
CA ILE A 248 14.02 7.53 15.44
C ILE A 248 13.82 7.70 16.94
N GLY A 249 14.09 8.90 17.44
CA GLY A 249 13.72 9.28 18.79
C GLY A 249 14.59 8.73 19.92
N PRO A 250 14.36 9.21 21.16
CA PRO A 250 15.02 8.68 22.35
C PRO A 250 14.69 7.21 22.62
N ASN A 251 13.46 6.76 22.32
CA ASN A 251 13.03 5.37 22.54
C ASN A 251 13.42 4.44 21.38
N LYS A 252 14.09 4.95 20.34
CA LYS A 252 14.61 4.17 19.22
C LYS A 252 13.50 3.38 18.49
N VAL A 253 12.42 4.07 18.13
CA VAL A 253 11.30 3.52 17.34
C VAL A 253 11.81 3.11 15.97
N VAL A 254 11.47 1.90 15.51
CA VAL A 254 11.88 1.39 14.21
C VAL A 254 11.22 2.17 13.08
N VAL A 255 11.97 2.41 12.01
CA VAL A 255 11.42 2.92 10.75
C VAL A 255 11.16 1.74 9.80
N PRO A 256 9.90 1.46 9.43
CA PRO A 256 9.56 0.42 8.46
C PRO A 256 10.16 0.66 7.09
N LYS A 257 10.49 -0.42 6.38
CA LYS A 257 10.89 -0.34 4.96
C LYS A 257 9.68 -0.36 4.04
N TYR A 258 8.66 -1.15 4.38
CA TYR A 258 7.41 -1.21 3.64
C TYR A 258 6.21 -1.09 4.57
N PHE A 259 5.06 -0.80 3.98
CA PHE A 259 3.74 -0.92 4.57
C PHE A 259 2.86 -1.76 3.67
N TYR A 260 1.96 -2.54 4.28
CA TYR A 260 0.98 -3.30 3.54
C TYR A 260 -0.44 -3.01 4.03
N LYS A 261 -1.41 -3.23 3.15
CA LYS A 261 -2.83 -3.30 3.52
C LYS A 261 -3.48 -4.40 2.68
N VAL A 262 -4.11 -5.35 3.34
CA VAL A 262 -4.87 -6.45 2.77
C VAL A 262 -6.33 -6.19 3.10
N ILE A 263 -7.20 -6.20 2.08
CA ILE A 263 -8.61 -5.87 2.23
C ILE A 263 -9.50 -6.96 1.65
N LEU A 264 -10.63 -7.21 2.31
CA LEU A 264 -11.67 -8.13 1.89
C LEU A 264 -13.01 -7.42 1.82
N SER A 265 -13.80 -7.70 0.79
CA SER A 265 -15.21 -7.32 0.67
C SER A 265 -16.06 -8.59 0.88
N PRO A 266 -16.53 -8.86 2.12
CA PRO A 266 -17.05 -10.17 2.48
C PRO A 266 -18.54 -10.38 2.17
N TYR A 267 -19.31 -9.31 1.93
CA TYR A 267 -20.78 -9.37 1.81
C TYR A 267 -21.31 -9.33 0.37
N LYS A 268 -20.42 -9.39 -0.62
CA LYS A 268 -20.82 -9.47 -2.03
C LYS A 268 -21.07 -10.92 -2.42
N LYS A 269 -21.92 -11.12 -3.44
CA LYS A 269 -22.21 -12.45 -4.01
C LYS A 269 -20.93 -13.25 -4.32
N ASN A 270 -19.91 -12.56 -4.82
CA ASN A 270 -18.55 -13.07 -4.93
C ASN A 270 -17.66 -12.24 -4.00
N ILE A 271 -17.07 -12.89 -3.00
CA ILE A 271 -16.10 -12.26 -2.10
C ILE A 271 -14.91 -11.77 -2.95
N LYS A 272 -14.38 -10.60 -2.60
CA LYS A 272 -13.24 -9.99 -3.28
C LYS A 272 -12.15 -9.64 -2.28
N GLY A 273 -10.90 -9.96 -2.62
CA GLY A 273 -9.73 -9.62 -1.82
C GLY A 273 -8.62 -8.97 -2.66
N VAL A 274 -7.78 -8.18 -2.02
CA VAL A 274 -6.56 -7.61 -2.64
C VAL A 274 -5.55 -7.21 -1.57
N GLY A 275 -4.27 -7.34 -1.90
CA GLY A 275 -3.16 -6.78 -1.13
C GLY A 275 -2.62 -5.50 -1.77
N PHE A 276 -2.04 -4.62 -0.96
CA PHE A 276 -1.25 -3.48 -1.39
C PHE A 276 0.06 -3.46 -0.64
N VAL A 277 1.16 -3.13 -1.33
CA VAL A 277 2.49 -2.97 -0.70
C VAL A 277 3.12 -1.66 -1.16
N PHE A 278 3.51 -0.84 -0.19
CA PHE A 278 4.14 0.46 -0.40
C PHE A 278 5.52 0.50 0.26
N GLU A 279 6.52 1.01 -0.44
CA GLU A 279 7.82 1.33 0.16
C GLU A 279 7.74 2.63 0.95
N ASN A 280 8.40 2.70 2.12
CA ASN A 280 8.37 3.89 2.98
C ASN A 280 9.29 5.01 2.47
N LYS A 281 8.97 5.57 1.30
CA LYS A 281 9.77 6.54 0.57
C LYS A 281 8.95 7.72 0.04
N GLU A 282 9.60 8.56 -0.75
CA GLU A 282 8.95 9.61 -1.52
C GLU A 282 8.24 9.05 -2.76
N TYR A 283 7.04 9.55 -3.05
CA TYR A 283 6.19 9.16 -4.18
C TYR A 283 5.94 10.35 -5.12
N ASN A 284 5.57 10.06 -6.37
CA ASN A 284 5.11 11.10 -7.29
C ASN A 284 3.67 11.49 -6.94
N LYS A 285 3.36 12.80 -6.98
CA LYS A 285 2.00 13.32 -6.70
C LYS A 285 0.89 12.77 -7.61
N ARG A 286 1.24 12.14 -8.73
CA ARG A 286 0.32 11.54 -9.70
C ARG A 286 0.26 10.02 -9.62
N ASP A 287 0.97 9.42 -8.67
CA ASP A 287 0.85 7.99 -8.43
C ASP A 287 -0.52 7.69 -7.84
N LEU A 288 -1.12 6.62 -8.35
CA LEU A 288 -2.40 6.10 -7.88
C LEU A 288 -2.12 4.86 -7.05
N PHE A 289 -2.84 4.70 -5.94
CA PHE A 289 -2.69 3.54 -5.06
C PHE A 289 -2.79 2.20 -5.81
N ILE A 290 -3.63 2.12 -6.86
CA ILE A 290 -3.89 0.89 -7.61
C ILE A 290 -2.65 0.31 -8.32
N LYS A 291 -1.64 1.14 -8.60
CA LYS A 291 -0.35 0.69 -9.16
C LYS A 291 0.41 -0.24 -8.22
N TYR A 292 0.08 -0.20 -6.93
CA TYR A 292 0.74 -0.93 -5.86
C TYR A 292 -0.08 -2.13 -5.37
N ALA A 293 -1.14 -2.49 -6.11
CA ALA A 293 -1.91 -3.70 -5.85
C ALA A 293 -1.09 -4.96 -6.16
N VAL A 294 -1.18 -5.93 -5.26
CA VAL A 294 -0.54 -7.25 -5.34
C VAL A 294 -1.55 -8.32 -4.92
N THR A 295 -1.24 -9.59 -5.17
CA THR A 295 -2.02 -10.72 -4.67
C THR A 295 -1.89 -10.80 -3.13
N ILE A 296 -2.87 -11.39 -2.46
CA ILE A 296 -2.76 -11.60 -1.01
C ILE A 296 -1.60 -12.58 -0.72
N ASP A 297 -1.44 -13.63 -1.54
CA ASP A 297 -0.28 -14.55 -1.52
C ASP A 297 1.07 -13.80 -1.47
N SER A 298 1.19 -12.71 -2.25
CA SER A 298 2.41 -11.91 -2.28
C SER A 298 2.66 -11.21 -0.94
N VAL A 299 1.60 -10.75 -0.27
CA VAL A 299 1.68 -10.13 1.05
C VAL A 299 1.94 -11.17 2.12
N GLU A 300 1.35 -12.37 2.04
CA GLU A 300 1.64 -13.48 2.95
C GLU A 300 3.10 -13.90 2.87
N SER A 301 3.62 -14.05 1.66
CA SER A 301 5.03 -14.36 1.43
C SER A 301 5.94 -13.30 2.05
N LEU A 302 5.55 -12.02 1.97
CA LEU A 302 6.29 -10.89 2.55
C LEU A 302 6.20 -10.84 4.08
N THR A 303 5.02 -11.10 4.66
CA THR A 303 4.72 -10.84 6.08
C THR A 303 4.81 -12.09 6.96
N LYS A 304 4.76 -13.28 6.36
CA LYS A 304 4.57 -14.57 7.05
C LYS A 304 3.30 -14.62 7.89
N LEU A 305 2.29 -13.85 7.50
CA LEU A 305 0.94 -13.94 8.03
C LEU A 305 0.08 -14.74 7.06
N ASP A 306 -0.96 -15.35 7.62
CA ASP A 306 -2.05 -16.02 6.92
C ASP A 306 -3.29 -15.11 7.08
N PHE A 307 -3.81 -14.58 5.97
CA PHE A 307 -4.86 -13.54 5.99
C PHE A 307 -6.26 -14.13 5.74
N PHE A 308 -7.24 -13.66 6.51
CA PHE A 308 -8.61 -14.18 6.45
C PHE A 308 -8.77 -15.72 6.58
N PRO A 309 -8.05 -16.39 7.49
CA PRO A 309 -8.07 -17.85 7.67
C PRO A 309 -9.40 -18.43 8.16
N ALA A 310 -10.38 -17.55 8.40
CA ALA A 310 -11.76 -17.92 8.64
C ALA A 310 -12.49 -18.33 7.35
N LEU A 311 -11.94 -18.00 6.16
CA LEU A 311 -12.49 -18.41 4.87
C LEU A 311 -12.32 -19.92 4.64
N PRO A 312 -13.22 -20.57 3.89
CA PRO A 312 -13.00 -21.92 3.39
C PRO A 312 -11.77 -21.95 2.47
N ASP A 313 -10.92 -22.98 2.62
CA ASP A 313 -9.66 -23.14 1.90
C ASP A 313 -9.81 -22.92 0.37
N ASP A 314 -10.92 -23.36 -0.26
CA ASP A 314 -11.17 -23.18 -1.70
C ASP A 314 -11.48 -21.73 -2.08
N ILE A 315 -12.25 -21.02 -1.25
CA ILE A 315 -12.56 -19.60 -1.44
C ILE A 315 -11.32 -18.73 -1.19
N GLU A 316 -10.56 -19.07 -0.17
CA GLU A 316 -9.29 -18.44 0.18
C GLU A 316 -8.30 -18.55 -0.99
N GLU A 317 -7.99 -19.78 -1.46
CA GLU A 317 -7.06 -20.01 -2.56
C GLU A 317 -7.43 -19.23 -3.86
N ASP A 318 -8.73 -19.13 -4.17
CA ASP A 318 -9.21 -18.39 -5.33
C ASP A 318 -9.05 -16.86 -5.18
N ILE A 319 -9.30 -16.33 -3.98
CA ILE A 319 -9.26 -14.89 -3.72
C ILE A 319 -7.82 -14.40 -3.58
N GLU A 320 -6.97 -15.21 -2.95
CA GLU A 320 -5.63 -14.76 -2.58
C GLU A 320 -4.65 -14.73 -3.74
N SER A 321 -4.92 -15.54 -4.78
CA SER A 321 -4.04 -15.72 -5.94
C SER A 321 -4.29 -14.74 -7.09
N ALA A 322 -5.36 -13.93 -7.03
CA ALA A 322 -5.78 -13.07 -8.14
C ALA A 322 -5.95 -11.59 -7.75
N ILE A 323 -5.85 -10.69 -8.74
CA ILE A 323 -6.09 -9.25 -8.57
C ILE A 323 -7.12 -8.77 -9.59
N ASP A 324 -8.26 -8.26 -9.12
CA ASP A 324 -9.25 -7.58 -9.94
C ASP A 324 -9.17 -6.05 -9.73
N THR A 325 -8.19 -5.41 -10.37
CA THR A 325 -7.92 -3.97 -10.15
C THR A 325 -9.11 -3.06 -10.46
N LYS A 326 -10.01 -3.47 -11.37
CA LYS A 326 -11.19 -2.69 -11.74
C LYS A 326 -12.19 -2.62 -10.58
N TYR A 327 -12.31 -3.67 -9.78
CA TYR A 327 -13.22 -3.71 -8.63
C TYR A 327 -12.87 -2.66 -7.57
N TRP A 328 -11.56 -2.44 -7.36
CA TRP A 328 -11.03 -1.62 -6.27
C TRP A 328 -10.97 -0.13 -6.58
N VAL A 329 -11.15 0.27 -7.84
CA VAL A 329 -11.14 1.67 -8.28
C VAL A 329 -12.56 2.24 -8.43
N ASN A 330 -13.51 1.39 -8.85
CA ASN A 330 -14.93 1.77 -9.01
C ASN A 330 -15.69 1.64 -7.68
#